data_AF-A0A0D2FET7-F1
#
_entry.id   AF-A0A0D2FET7-F1
#
_cell.length_a   1.000
_cell.length_b   1.000
_cell.length_c   1.000
_cell.angle_alpha   90.00
_cell.angle_beta   90.00
_cell.angle_gamma   90.00
#
_symmetry.space_group_name_H-M   'P 1'
#
loop_
_entity.id
_entity.type
_entity.pdbx_description
1 polymer ?
#
loop_
_entity_poly.entity_id
_entity_poly.type
_entity_poly.pdbx_seq_one_letter_code
_entity_poly.pdbx_strand_id
1 'polypeptide(L)'
;MSYYTQLQGKFAHKVGEPVPEFNTEFPAHPGLVHFPIAFNVLSWGLDILYALTTIYVKPAFLTTRFGSPATLLDITRVSYFLLCAGLITTVPAIMSGNIQLVGMIKKNGGPWEKDAQGKQKSTMVPRIKATITHAVMNDLVFVVNLYSWYLRKDKEGAINLGKTPTQTNLLISVVLLPALIASAKIGGTLVFNHGVGLNLGRKKFD
;
A
#
# COMPACT_ATOMS: atom_id res chain seq x y z
N MET A 1 4.81 -27.92 -10.58
CA MET A 1 5.54 -28.25 -9.34
C MET A 1 4.59 -27.95 -8.18
N SER A 2 3.97 -28.97 -7.58
CA SER A 2 3.05 -28.76 -6.44
C SER A 2 3.87 -28.26 -5.25
N TYR A 3 3.64 -27.03 -4.81
CA TYR A 3 4.21 -26.52 -3.57
C TYR A 3 3.48 -27.19 -2.41
N TYR A 4 3.81 -28.46 -2.13
CA TYR A 4 3.65 -28.99 -0.79
C TYR A 4 4.50 -28.11 0.12
N THR A 5 3.86 -27.20 0.83
CA THR A 5 4.57 -26.49 1.89
C THR A 5 5.10 -27.54 2.86
N GLN A 6 6.32 -27.38 3.39
CA GLN A 6 6.89 -28.32 4.37
C GLN A 6 5.94 -28.58 5.56
N LEU A 7 5.03 -27.64 5.84
CA LEU A 7 3.96 -27.80 6.82
C LEU A 7 2.95 -28.89 6.44
N GLN A 8 2.52 -28.97 5.17
CA GLN A 8 1.64 -30.05 4.71
C GLN A 8 2.26 -31.42 4.92
N GLY A 9 3.54 -31.60 4.56
CA GLY A 9 4.23 -32.87 4.78
C GLY A 9 4.37 -33.23 6.27
N LYS A 10 4.63 -32.25 7.14
CA LYS A 10 4.74 -32.46 8.60
C LYS A 10 3.42 -32.86 9.26
N PHE A 11 2.28 -32.44 8.74
CA PHE A 11 0.98 -32.81 9.29
C PHE A 11 0.26 -33.90 8.48
N ALA A 12 0.73 -34.25 7.27
CA ALA A 12 0.10 -35.22 6.39
C ALA A 12 -0.17 -36.56 7.09
N HIS A 13 0.77 -37.07 7.90
CA HIS A 13 0.59 -38.32 8.63
C HIS A 13 -0.41 -38.24 9.80
N LYS A 14 -0.82 -37.03 10.22
CA LYS A 14 -1.78 -36.82 11.32
C LYS A 14 -3.22 -36.63 10.84
N VAL A 15 -3.44 -36.56 9.53
CA VAL A 15 -4.76 -36.40 8.91
C VAL A 15 -4.96 -37.51 7.89
N GLY A 16 -6.13 -38.14 7.89
CA GLY A 16 -6.47 -39.21 6.94
C GLY A 16 -6.42 -38.71 5.49
N GLU A 17 -6.18 -39.64 4.55
CA GLU A 17 -6.12 -39.30 3.13
C GLU A 17 -7.51 -38.99 2.54
N PRO A 18 -7.56 -38.09 1.53
CA PRO A 18 -6.44 -37.34 0.98
C PRO A 18 -5.99 -36.20 1.91
N VAL A 19 -4.67 -36.02 2.00
CA VAL A 19 -4.05 -34.94 2.78
C VAL A 19 -4.73 -33.62 2.43
N PRO A 20 -5.11 -32.78 3.41
CA PRO A 20 -5.64 -31.46 3.15
C PRO A 20 -4.72 -30.65 2.21
N GLU A 21 -5.14 -30.48 0.95
CA GLU A 21 -4.54 -29.47 0.08
C GLU A 21 -4.98 -28.11 0.61
N PHE A 22 -4.04 -27.27 1.05
CA PHE A 22 -4.35 -25.87 1.34
C PHE A 22 -4.46 -25.13 0.01
N ASN A 23 -5.38 -24.16 -0.06
CA ASN A 23 -5.46 -23.28 -1.22
C ASN A 23 -4.10 -22.60 -1.46
N THR A 24 -3.51 -22.83 -2.63
CA THR A 24 -2.29 -22.15 -3.09
C THR A 24 -2.59 -20.87 -3.85
N GLU A 25 -3.88 -20.62 -4.14
CA GLU A 25 -4.33 -19.36 -4.70
C GLU A 25 -4.32 -18.31 -3.60
N PHE A 26 -3.49 -17.29 -3.76
CA PHE A 26 -3.47 -16.14 -2.87
C PHE A 26 -4.03 -14.94 -3.63
N PRO A 27 -4.92 -14.14 -3.01
CA PRO A 27 -5.32 -12.88 -3.61
C PRO A 27 -4.11 -12.00 -3.91
N ALA A 28 -4.13 -11.28 -5.04
CA ALA A 28 -2.98 -10.48 -5.47
C ALA A 28 -2.74 -9.24 -4.59
N HIS A 29 -3.79 -8.70 -3.96
CA HIS A 29 -3.73 -7.43 -3.25
C HIS A 29 -2.66 -7.37 -2.15
N PRO A 30 -2.54 -8.35 -1.22
CA PRO A 30 -1.45 -8.38 -0.25
C PRO A 30 -0.05 -8.29 -0.85
N GLY A 31 0.19 -8.82 -2.06
CA GLY A 31 1.46 -8.65 -2.76
C GLY A 31 1.59 -7.25 -3.37
N LEU A 32 0.56 -6.82 -4.10
CA LEU A 32 0.58 -5.59 -4.89
C LEU A 32 0.66 -4.30 -4.05
N VAL A 33 0.12 -4.29 -2.82
CA VAL A 33 0.15 -3.09 -1.96
C VAL A 33 1.54 -2.67 -1.51
N HIS A 34 2.51 -3.59 -1.48
CA HIS A 34 3.86 -3.28 -1.00
C HIS A 34 4.62 -2.33 -1.93
N PHE A 35 4.33 -2.36 -3.24
CA PHE A 35 4.97 -1.49 -4.22
C PHE A 35 4.65 -0.01 -4.00
N PRO A 36 3.37 0.43 -4.01
CA PRO A 36 3.06 1.83 -3.73
C PRO A 36 3.47 2.24 -2.32
N ILE A 37 3.42 1.33 -1.33
CA ILE A 37 3.93 1.63 0.02
C ILE A 37 5.43 1.96 -0.04
N ALA A 38 6.24 1.08 -0.61
CA ALA A 38 7.69 1.26 -0.67
C ALA A 38 8.08 2.52 -1.46
N PHE A 39 7.49 2.70 -2.64
CA PHE A 39 7.80 3.84 -3.51
C PHE A 39 7.37 5.18 -2.90
N ASN A 40 6.17 5.26 -2.30
CA ASN A 40 5.73 6.49 -1.64
C ASN A 40 6.57 6.81 -0.40
N VAL A 41 6.87 5.80 0.45
CA VAL A 41 7.74 5.99 1.62
C VAL A 41 9.12 6.51 1.21
N LEU A 42 9.73 5.93 0.17
CA LEU A 42 11.03 6.39 -0.31
C LEU A 42 10.96 7.77 -0.95
N SER A 43 9.93 8.04 -1.77
CA SER A 43 9.73 9.35 -2.39
C SER A 43 9.60 10.46 -1.35
N TRP A 44 8.67 10.33 -0.42
CA TRP A 44 8.44 11.33 0.62
C TRP A 44 9.61 11.40 1.61
N GLY A 45 10.24 10.27 1.93
CA GLY A 45 11.43 10.22 2.78
C GLY A 45 12.59 11.02 2.16
N LEU A 46 12.79 10.91 0.85
CA LEU A 46 13.80 11.69 0.13
C LEU A 46 13.43 13.18 0.01
N ASP A 47 12.16 13.53 -0.15
CA ASP A 47 11.70 14.93 -0.10
C ASP A 47 11.94 15.55 1.29
N ILE A 48 11.64 14.82 2.35
CA ILE A 48 11.89 15.24 3.74
C ILE A 48 13.40 15.37 3.97
N LEU A 49 14.20 14.39 3.53
CA LEU A 49 15.66 14.46 3.63
C LEU A 49 16.23 15.67 2.89
N TYR A 50 15.73 15.96 1.69
CA TYR A 50 16.08 17.16 0.92
C TYR A 50 15.78 18.43 1.70
N ALA A 51 14.56 18.55 2.26
CA ALA A 51 14.16 19.72 3.06
C ALA A 51 15.01 19.88 4.32
N LEU A 52 15.23 18.81 5.08
CA LEU A 52 16.07 18.86 6.29
C LEU A 52 17.51 19.25 5.95
N THR A 53 18.05 18.76 4.84
CA THR A 53 19.40 19.09 4.41
C THR A 53 19.52 20.54 3.97
N THR A 54 18.55 21.06 3.23
CA THR A 54 18.58 22.44 2.74
C THR A 54 18.31 23.47 3.84
N ILE A 55 17.49 23.14 4.85
CA ILE A 55 17.12 24.06 5.92
C ILE A 55 18.09 24.01 7.11
N TYR A 56 18.46 22.81 7.58
CA TYR A 56 19.17 22.64 8.86
C TYR A 56 20.62 22.17 8.72
N VAL A 57 20.87 21.17 7.86
CA VAL A 57 22.20 20.49 7.82
C VAL A 57 23.19 21.19 6.89
N LYS A 58 22.68 22.04 5.98
CA LYS A 58 23.37 22.67 4.85
C LYS A 58 23.78 21.68 3.74
N PRO A 59 23.68 22.05 2.45
CA PRO A 59 23.99 21.17 1.32
C PRO A 59 25.36 20.48 1.35
N ALA A 60 26.38 21.18 1.83
CA ALA A 60 27.76 20.68 1.91
C ALA A 60 27.87 19.37 2.70
N PHE A 61 26.96 19.11 3.65
CA PHE A 61 26.98 17.90 4.46
C PHE A 61 26.86 16.63 3.62
N LEU A 62 25.89 16.58 2.69
CA LEU A 62 25.69 15.42 1.82
C LEU A 62 26.64 15.45 0.62
N THR A 63 26.82 16.61 -0.03
CA THR A 63 27.62 16.67 -1.26
C THR A 63 29.09 16.29 -1.03
N THR A 64 29.67 16.61 0.13
CA THR A 64 31.04 16.20 0.48
C THR A 64 31.16 14.71 0.79
N ARG A 65 30.17 14.11 1.47
CA ARG A 65 30.18 12.68 1.82
C ARG A 65 29.95 11.76 0.64
N PHE A 66 29.15 12.20 -0.33
CA PHE A 66 28.92 11.49 -1.58
C PHE A 66 29.87 11.91 -2.71
N GLY A 67 30.75 12.88 -2.46
CA GLY A 67 31.74 13.35 -3.44
C GLY A 67 31.14 13.95 -4.71
N SER A 68 29.89 14.43 -4.66
CA SER A 68 29.18 14.98 -5.83
C SER A 68 28.39 16.25 -5.47
N PRO A 69 28.62 17.38 -6.15
CA PRO A 69 27.78 18.57 -5.97
C PRO A 69 26.34 18.35 -6.46
N ALA A 70 26.10 17.36 -7.32
CA ALA A 70 24.78 17.03 -7.84
C ALA A 70 23.92 16.18 -6.89
N THR A 71 24.46 15.69 -5.77
CA THR A 71 23.76 14.75 -4.87
C THR A 71 22.35 15.22 -4.46
N LEU A 72 22.17 16.50 -4.14
CA LEU A 72 20.83 17.01 -3.78
C LEU A 72 19.87 17.02 -4.96
N LEU A 73 20.36 17.31 -6.16
CA LEU A 73 19.57 17.27 -7.39
C LEU A 73 19.17 15.84 -7.74
N ASP A 74 20.06 14.88 -7.52
CA ASP A 74 19.79 13.46 -7.75
C ASP A 74 18.73 12.94 -6.77
N ILE A 75 18.80 13.33 -5.49
CA ILE A 75 17.78 13.02 -4.49
C ILE A 75 16.40 13.50 -4.93
N THR A 76 16.27 14.76 -5.40
CA THR A 76 14.97 15.29 -5.83
C THR A 76 14.46 14.58 -7.08
N ARG A 77 15.33 14.24 -8.03
CA ARG A 77 14.95 13.48 -9.24
C ARG A 77 14.49 12.06 -8.90
N VAL A 78 15.26 11.34 -8.08
CA VAL A 78 14.92 9.98 -7.64
C VAL A 78 13.60 9.99 -6.87
N SER A 79 13.42 10.94 -5.95
CA SER A 79 12.15 11.16 -5.24
C SER A 79 10.97 11.30 -6.21
N TYR A 80 11.10 12.12 -7.26
CA TYR A 80 10.04 12.32 -8.24
C TYR A 80 9.71 11.06 -9.04
N PHE A 81 10.72 10.29 -9.48
CA PHE A 81 10.46 9.05 -10.22
C PHE A 81 9.89 7.95 -9.33
N LEU A 82 10.27 7.90 -8.04
CA LEU A 82 9.63 7.04 -7.06
C LEU A 82 8.16 7.44 -6.83
N LEU A 83 7.83 8.74 -6.79
CA LEU A 83 6.44 9.20 -6.74
C LEU A 83 5.65 8.67 -7.95
N CYS A 84 6.20 8.78 -9.16
CA CYS A 84 5.60 8.24 -10.38
C CYS A 84 5.41 6.73 -10.30
N ALA A 85 6.42 5.98 -9.85
CA ALA A 85 6.34 4.53 -9.67
C ALA A 85 5.26 4.15 -8.63
N GLY A 86 5.16 4.92 -7.55
CA GLY A 86 4.10 4.80 -6.54
C GLY A 86 2.71 5.00 -7.15
N LEU A 87 2.52 6.06 -7.94
CA LEU A 87 1.26 6.33 -8.63
C LEU A 87 0.87 5.20 -9.60
N ILE A 88 1.81 4.73 -10.41
CA ILE A 88 1.56 3.65 -11.38
C ILE A 88 1.18 2.34 -10.66
N THR A 89 1.92 1.97 -9.62
CA THR A 89 1.66 0.72 -8.88
C THR A 89 0.46 0.80 -7.94
N THR A 90 -0.01 2.00 -7.60
CA THR A 90 -1.25 2.18 -6.85
C THR A 90 -2.47 1.71 -7.64
N VAL A 91 -2.48 1.86 -8.98
CA VAL A 91 -3.63 1.45 -9.82
C VAL A 91 -3.96 -0.04 -9.68
N PRO A 92 -3.05 -1.00 -9.93
CA PRO A 92 -3.34 -2.42 -9.73
C PRO A 92 -3.59 -2.77 -8.26
N ALA A 93 -3.00 -2.05 -7.30
CA ALA A 93 -3.27 -2.24 -5.88
C ALA A 93 -4.72 -1.88 -5.51
N ILE A 94 -5.25 -0.75 -6.00
CA ILE A 94 -6.65 -0.34 -5.84
C ILE A 94 -7.58 -1.37 -6.49
N MET A 95 -7.32 -1.74 -7.75
CA MET A 95 -8.16 -2.70 -8.48
C MET A 95 -8.27 -4.04 -7.75
N SER A 96 -7.13 -4.59 -7.31
CA SER A 96 -7.09 -5.85 -6.57
C SER A 96 -7.77 -5.75 -5.20
N GLY A 97 -7.65 -4.62 -4.50
CA GLY A 97 -8.35 -4.36 -3.24
C GLY A 97 -9.87 -4.27 -3.42
N ASN A 98 -10.32 -3.60 -4.48
CA ASN A 98 -11.75 -3.49 -4.82
C ASN A 98 -12.38 -4.86 -5.12
N ILE A 99 -11.67 -5.74 -5.82
CA ILE A 99 -12.13 -7.12 -6.07
C ILE A 99 -12.34 -7.85 -4.73
N GLN A 100 -11.41 -7.73 -3.78
CA GLN A 100 -11.54 -8.35 -2.46
C GLN A 100 -12.69 -7.76 -1.65
N LEU A 101 -12.84 -6.43 -1.64
CA LEU A 101 -13.93 -5.75 -0.93
C LEU A 101 -15.29 -6.19 -1.46
N VAL A 102 -15.48 -6.17 -2.78
CA VAL A 102 -16.72 -6.63 -3.42
C VAL A 102 -16.98 -8.10 -3.12
N GLY A 103 -15.95 -8.95 -3.22
CA GLY A 103 -16.06 -10.38 -2.89
C GLY A 103 -16.49 -10.61 -1.43
N MET A 104 -15.94 -9.84 -0.49
CA MET A 104 -16.28 -9.91 0.92
C MET A 104 -17.71 -9.45 1.21
N ILE A 105 -18.15 -8.35 0.58
CA ILE A 105 -19.54 -7.86 0.70
C ILE A 105 -20.52 -8.91 0.15
N LYS A 106 -20.23 -9.48 -1.03
CA LYS A 106 -21.05 -10.54 -1.64
C LYS A 106 -21.13 -11.78 -0.74
N LYS A 107 -20.00 -12.26 -0.23
CA LYS A 107 -19.94 -13.43 0.67
C LYS A 107 -20.70 -13.19 1.98
N ASN A 108 -20.75 -11.96 2.46
CA ASN A 108 -21.51 -11.59 3.65
C ASN A 108 -23.02 -11.40 3.39
N GLY A 109 -23.41 -11.29 2.11
CA GLY A 109 -24.79 -10.94 1.72
C GLY A 109 -25.14 -9.49 2.03
N GLY A 110 -24.19 -8.56 1.86
CA GLY A 110 -24.30 -7.14 2.17
C GLY A 110 -23.21 -6.64 3.12
N PRO A 111 -23.03 -5.33 3.30
CA PRO A 111 -21.98 -4.78 4.16
C PRO A 111 -22.35 -4.81 5.66
N TRP A 112 -23.62 -5.04 5.97
CA TRP A 112 -24.19 -4.90 7.30
C TRP A 112 -24.17 -6.21 8.08
N GLU A 113 -24.11 -6.11 9.41
CA GLU A 113 -24.28 -7.25 10.30
C GLU A 113 -25.71 -7.77 10.24
N LYS A 114 -25.90 -9.04 10.60
CA LYS A 114 -27.21 -9.68 10.71
C LYS A 114 -27.50 -10.07 12.15
N ASP A 115 -28.76 -10.00 12.57
CA ASP A 115 -29.23 -10.55 13.83
C ASP A 115 -29.43 -12.08 13.76
N ALA A 116 -29.88 -12.68 14.87
CA ALA A 116 -30.12 -14.12 14.95
C ALA A 116 -31.23 -14.60 13.99
N GLN A 117 -32.12 -13.70 13.59
CA GLN A 117 -33.20 -13.94 12.63
C GLN A 117 -32.75 -13.67 11.18
N GLY A 118 -31.48 -13.32 10.97
CA GLY A 118 -30.92 -12.99 9.66
C GLY A 118 -31.28 -11.60 9.14
N LYS A 119 -31.95 -10.76 9.94
CA LYS A 119 -32.30 -9.38 9.56
C LYS A 119 -31.10 -8.46 9.72
N GLN A 120 -31.04 -7.46 8.86
CA GLN A 120 -29.97 -6.48 8.86
C GLN A 120 -29.97 -5.60 10.12
N LYS A 121 -28.79 -5.42 10.74
CA LYS A 121 -28.53 -4.43 11.79
C LYS A 121 -28.07 -3.10 11.19
N SER A 122 -28.13 -2.02 11.98
CA SER A 122 -27.58 -0.70 11.62
C SER A 122 -26.05 -0.63 11.66
N THR A 123 -25.40 -1.66 12.20
CA THR A 123 -23.94 -1.75 12.32
C THR A 123 -23.34 -2.48 11.12
N MET A 124 -22.25 -1.92 10.58
CA MET A 124 -21.51 -2.53 9.47
C MET A 124 -20.60 -3.64 10.01
N VAL A 125 -20.44 -4.72 9.23
CA VAL A 125 -19.52 -5.81 9.60
C VAL A 125 -18.12 -5.23 9.82
N PRO A 126 -17.48 -5.47 10.97
CA PRO A 126 -16.22 -4.82 11.35
C PRO A 126 -15.12 -4.90 10.27
N ARG A 127 -14.92 -6.07 9.65
CA ARG A 127 -13.93 -6.24 8.58
C ARG A 127 -14.27 -5.43 7.31
N ILE A 128 -15.55 -5.30 6.96
CA ILE A 128 -15.99 -4.51 5.80
C ILE A 128 -15.79 -3.02 6.11
N LYS A 129 -16.16 -2.59 7.32
CA LYS A 129 -15.91 -1.21 7.79
C LYS A 129 -14.42 -0.88 7.74
N ALA A 130 -13.58 -1.73 8.29
CA ALA A 130 -12.13 -1.55 8.28
C ALA A 130 -11.56 -1.51 6.85
N THR A 131 -12.04 -2.35 5.93
CA THR A 131 -11.62 -2.32 4.52
C THR A 131 -12.04 -1.04 3.81
N ILE A 132 -13.26 -0.54 4.05
CA ILE A 132 -13.69 0.74 3.47
C ILE A 132 -12.84 1.89 4.02
N THR A 133 -12.60 1.93 5.34
CA THR A 133 -11.71 2.95 5.94
C THR A 133 -10.31 2.88 5.35
N HIS A 134 -9.73 1.68 5.22
CA HIS A 134 -8.44 1.47 4.58
C HIS A 134 -8.42 1.95 3.12
N ALA A 135 -9.43 1.59 2.34
CA ALA A 135 -9.55 2.01 0.93
C ALA A 135 -9.61 3.53 0.81
N VAL A 136 -10.53 4.18 1.54
CA VAL A 136 -10.70 5.64 1.51
C VAL A 136 -9.42 6.37 1.89
N MET A 137 -8.70 5.91 2.92
CA MET A 137 -7.41 6.51 3.30
C MET A 137 -6.37 6.42 2.17
N ASN A 138 -6.27 5.28 1.49
CA ASN A 138 -5.34 5.13 0.37
C ASN A 138 -5.77 5.89 -0.88
N ASP A 139 -7.07 5.98 -1.17
CA ASP A 139 -7.59 6.74 -2.29
C ASP A 139 -7.30 8.24 -2.12
N LEU A 140 -7.42 8.77 -0.90
CA LEU A 140 -7.01 10.13 -0.57
C LEU A 140 -5.51 10.34 -0.77
N VAL A 141 -4.67 9.40 -0.29
CA VAL A 141 -3.22 9.42 -0.53
C VAL A 141 -2.92 9.45 -2.03
N PHE A 142 -3.60 8.63 -2.84
CA PHE A 142 -3.43 8.58 -4.29
C PHE A 142 -3.77 9.92 -4.96
N VAL A 143 -4.94 10.51 -4.64
CA VAL A 143 -5.38 11.79 -5.22
C VAL A 143 -4.42 12.92 -4.86
N VAL A 144 -4.00 13.02 -3.59
CA VAL A 144 -3.05 14.05 -3.17
C VAL A 144 -1.68 13.81 -3.81
N ASN A 145 -1.24 12.57 -4.00
CA ASN A 145 -0.01 12.26 -4.72
C ASN A 145 -0.08 12.61 -6.21
N LEU A 146 -1.23 12.46 -6.87
CA LEU A 146 -1.42 12.93 -8.25
C LEU A 146 -1.20 14.44 -8.33
N TYR A 147 -1.73 15.20 -7.36
CA TYR A 147 -1.48 16.64 -7.28
C TYR A 147 0.00 16.95 -7.00
N SER A 148 0.63 16.21 -6.08
CA SER A 148 2.07 16.33 -5.78
C SER A 148 2.93 16.15 -7.04
N TRP A 149 2.62 15.12 -7.84
CA TRP A 149 3.27 14.88 -9.13
C TRP A 149 3.05 16.05 -10.11
N TYR A 150 1.80 16.52 -10.23
CA TYR A 150 1.45 17.64 -11.11
C TYR A 150 2.19 18.94 -10.74
N LEU A 151 2.47 19.18 -9.46
CA LEU A 151 3.26 20.34 -9.03
C LEU A 151 4.71 20.29 -9.51
N ARG A 152 5.29 19.10 -9.63
CA ARG A 152 6.71 18.88 -9.93
C ARG A 152 6.99 18.57 -11.41
N LYS A 153 5.98 18.14 -12.17
CA LYS A 153 6.13 17.87 -13.61
C LYS A 153 6.54 19.13 -14.37
N ASP A 154 7.14 18.95 -15.54
CA ASP A 154 7.43 20.09 -16.42
C ASP A 154 6.14 20.75 -16.89
N LYS A 155 6.18 22.08 -16.92
CA LYS A 155 5.10 22.94 -17.40
C LYS A 155 5.65 23.83 -18.50
N GLU A 156 4.80 24.18 -19.44
CA GLU A 156 5.14 25.14 -20.48
C GLU A 156 5.57 26.47 -19.83
N GLY A 157 6.71 27.01 -20.28
CA GLY A 157 7.32 28.21 -19.69
C GLY A 157 7.94 28.04 -18.29
N ALA A 158 7.83 26.86 -17.65
CA ALA A 158 8.33 26.61 -16.31
C ALA A 158 8.83 25.16 -16.15
N ILE A 159 9.97 24.87 -16.80
CA ILE A 159 10.60 23.55 -16.75
C ILE A 159 11.27 23.35 -15.39
N ASN A 160 10.95 22.24 -14.72
CA ASN A 160 11.56 21.85 -13.45
C ASN A 160 12.57 20.72 -13.70
N LEU A 161 13.75 21.07 -14.23
CA LEU A 161 14.80 20.10 -14.57
C LEU A 161 15.32 19.30 -13.36
N GLY A 162 15.23 19.88 -12.17
CA GLY A 162 15.62 19.21 -10.92
C GLY A 162 14.51 18.38 -10.30
N LYS A 163 13.27 18.51 -10.79
CA LYS A 163 12.07 17.97 -10.14
C LYS A 163 12.01 18.35 -8.66
N THR A 164 12.51 19.53 -8.32
CA THR A 164 12.62 20.00 -6.94
C THR A 164 11.23 20.09 -6.32
N PRO A 165 10.99 19.53 -5.13
CA PRO A 165 9.71 19.64 -4.45
C PRO A 165 9.43 21.11 -4.06
N THR A 166 8.20 21.56 -4.29
CA THR A 166 7.72 22.85 -3.76
C THR A 166 7.45 22.75 -2.26
N GLN A 167 7.24 23.88 -1.57
CA GLN A 167 6.80 23.87 -0.17
C GLN A 167 5.52 23.03 0.04
N THR A 168 4.58 23.10 -0.91
CA THR A 168 3.38 22.26 -0.89
C THR A 168 3.71 20.77 -1.00
N ASN A 169 4.65 20.38 -1.86
CA ASN A 169 5.11 18.99 -1.93
C ASN A 169 5.73 18.52 -0.62
N LEU A 170 6.52 19.37 0.04
CA LEU A 170 7.14 19.04 1.32
C LEU A 170 6.09 18.85 2.42
N LEU A 171 5.07 19.71 2.48
CA LEU A 171 3.95 19.55 3.40
C LEU A 171 3.18 18.25 3.13
N ILE A 172 2.91 17.94 1.86
CA ILE A 172 2.29 16.68 1.46
C ILE A 172 3.12 15.49 1.95
N SER A 173 4.44 15.48 1.71
CA SER A 173 5.34 14.40 2.12
C SER A 173 5.34 14.18 3.64
N VAL A 174 5.38 15.26 4.43
CA VAL A 174 5.35 15.19 5.91
C VAL A 174 4.00 14.69 6.45
N VAL A 175 2.89 15.06 5.80
CA VAL A 175 1.54 14.68 6.24
C VAL A 175 1.15 13.27 5.77
N LEU A 176 1.43 12.93 4.52
CA LEU A 176 1.00 11.65 3.95
C LEU A 176 1.83 10.47 4.44
N LEU A 177 3.11 10.66 4.79
CA LEU A 177 3.94 9.58 5.33
C LEU A 177 3.31 8.93 6.58
N PRO A 178 2.98 9.66 7.67
CA PRO A 178 2.29 9.06 8.81
C PRO A 178 0.89 8.55 8.48
N ALA A 179 0.16 9.21 7.56
CA ALA A 179 -1.15 8.76 7.12
C ALA A 179 -1.09 7.40 6.41
N LEU A 180 -0.09 7.17 5.56
CA LEU A 180 0.16 5.89 4.90
C LEU A 180 0.51 4.79 5.90
N ILE A 181 1.34 5.09 6.90
CA ILE A 181 1.68 4.14 7.99
C ILE A 181 0.42 3.76 8.77
N ALA A 182 -0.43 4.74 9.10
CA ALA A 182 -1.71 4.49 9.76
C ALA A 182 -2.64 3.62 8.90
N SER A 183 -2.73 3.91 7.59
CA SER A 183 -3.51 3.09 6.65
C SER A 183 -2.95 1.66 6.54
N ALA A 184 -1.63 1.50 6.47
CA ALA A 184 -0.96 0.20 6.42
C ALA A 184 -1.24 -0.64 7.68
N LYS A 185 -1.33 0.00 8.86
CA LYS A 185 -1.74 -0.67 10.11
C LYS A 185 -3.16 -1.23 10.02
N ILE A 186 -4.09 -0.51 9.37
CA ILE A 186 -5.45 -1.04 9.11
C ILE A 186 -5.37 -2.25 8.18
N GLY A 187 -4.55 -2.17 7.12
CA GLY A 187 -4.25 -3.30 6.24
C GLY A 187 -3.74 -4.52 7.01
N GLY A 188 -2.78 -4.33 7.92
CA GLY A 188 -2.31 -5.38 8.82
C GLY A 188 -3.41 -5.94 9.73
N THR A 189 -4.29 -5.08 10.25
CA THR A 189 -5.46 -5.50 11.07
C THR A 189 -6.41 -6.38 10.27
N LEU A 190 -6.66 -6.06 8.99
CA LEU A 190 -7.47 -6.88 8.10
C LEU A 190 -6.89 -8.28 7.93
N VAL A 191 -5.57 -8.40 7.78
CA VAL A 191 -4.89 -9.70 7.65
C VAL A 191 -4.91 -10.46 8.98
N PHE A 192 -4.35 -9.87 10.04
CA PHE A 192 -4.05 -10.59 11.27
C PHE A 192 -5.26 -10.78 12.19
N ASN A 193 -6.23 -9.87 12.17
CA ASN A 193 -7.42 -9.96 13.03
C ASN A 193 -8.67 -10.44 12.29
N HIS A 194 -8.72 -10.28 10.96
CA HIS A 194 -9.90 -10.62 10.16
C HIS A 194 -9.64 -11.67 9.07
N GLY A 195 -8.41 -12.14 8.90
CA GLY A 195 -8.06 -13.17 7.91
C GLY A 195 -8.24 -12.72 6.45
N VAL A 196 -8.35 -11.42 6.18
CA VAL A 196 -8.52 -10.88 4.83
C VAL A 196 -7.22 -11.05 4.05
N GLY A 197 -7.33 -11.46 2.79
CA GLY A 197 -6.16 -11.76 1.96
C GLY A 197 -5.54 -13.13 2.22
N LEU A 198 -6.08 -13.90 3.18
CA LEU A 198 -5.69 -15.28 3.40
C LEU A 198 -6.76 -16.21 2.82
N ASN A 199 -6.36 -17.18 2.01
CA ASN A 199 -7.22 -18.29 1.61
C ASN A 199 -6.99 -19.48 2.55
N LEU A 200 -7.34 -19.31 3.83
CA LEU A 200 -7.25 -20.37 4.83
C LEU A 200 -8.41 -21.35 4.60
N GLY A 201 -8.10 -22.52 4.03
CA GLY A 201 -9.10 -23.57 3.82
C GLY A 201 -8.54 -24.78 3.08
N ARG A 202 -9.19 -25.93 3.30
CA ARG A 202 -8.96 -27.15 2.51
C ARG A 202 -9.56 -26.95 1.12
N LYS A 203 -8.78 -27.16 0.07
CA LYS A 203 -9.28 -27.24 -1.30
C LYS A 203 -10.36 -28.33 -1.32
N LYS A 204 -11.55 -28.02 -1.84
CA LYS A 204 -12.54 -29.06 -2.09
C LYS A 204 -11.99 -29.90 -3.25
N PHE A 205 -11.90 -31.20 -3.06
CA PHE A 205 -11.75 -32.12 -4.18
C PHE A 205 -13.11 -32.14 -4.87
N ASP A 206 -13.13 -31.78 -6.16
CA ASP A 206 -14.27 -32.04 -7.04
C ASP A 206 -14.27 -33.52 -7.44
#